data_AF-A0A1X7SLN8-F1
#
_entry.id   AF-A0A1X7SLN8-F1
#
_cell.length_a   1.000
_cell.length_b   1.000
_cell.length_c   1.000
_cell.angle_alpha   90.00
_cell.angle_beta   90.00
_cell.angle_gamma   90.00
#
_symmetry.space_group_name_H-M   'P 1'
#
loop_
_entity.id
_entity.type
_entity.pdbx_description
1 polymer ?
#
loop_
_entity_poly.entity_id
_entity_poly.type
_entity_poly.pdbx_seq_one_letter_code
_entity_poly.pdbx_strand_id
1 'polypeptide(L)'
;MEFARRRRRLMEEISKTHSGMTNANHVLIIPASKVQYMSQDIFYRFHQNNDFLYFTGFQEPDAVLIIESNSSSPLPDHNTVLYVTDRDPFKEKWEGPVLGPDDAVGYLGVDEAYSITLLSEHLERKYSKGGYSVWYYGERETPATISDSIDVTIHQHLLNVPGSRITSNHSLLYHMHTLRAIKSEGEISLMRRAGEIAAGAFKKVNNYKIKYLIYS
;
A
#
# COMPACT_ATOMS: atom_id res chain seq x y z
N MET A 1 0.96 -12.69 -9.33
CA MET A 1 1.71 -13.76 -8.63
C MET A 1 2.75 -13.26 -7.62
N GLU A 2 3.57 -12.25 -7.92
CA GLU A 2 4.59 -11.76 -6.96
C GLU A 2 3.98 -11.00 -5.77
N PHE A 3 3.05 -10.07 -6.01
CA PHE A 3 2.39 -9.29 -4.96
C PHE A 3 1.64 -10.16 -3.93
N ALA A 4 0.88 -11.14 -4.39
CA ALA A 4 0.21 -12.13 -3.51
C ALA A 4 1.21 -12.88 -2.60
N ARG A 5 2.39 -13.23 -3.13
CA ARG A 5 3.46 -13.88 -2.36
C ARG A 5 4.02 -12.95 -1.29
N ARG A 6 4.16 -11.65 -1.58
CA ARG A 6 4.61 -10.64 -0.60
C ARG A 6 3.59 -10.51 0.55
N ARG A 7 2.29 -10.45 0.24
CA ARG A 7 1.21 -10.41 1.25
C ARG A 7 1.20 -11.68 2.12
N ARG A 8 1.36 -12.86 1.52
CA ARG A 8 1.50 -14.12 2.27
C ARG A 8 2.71 -14.11 3.21
N ARG A 9 3.88 -13.68 2.73
CA ARG A 9 5.09 -13.56 3.56
C ARG A 9 4.92 -12.61 4.73
N LEU A 10 4.18 -11.50 4.54
CA LEU A 10 3.86 -10.58 5.63
C LEU A 10 3.04 -11.27 6.73
N MET A 11 2.03 -12.06 6.35
CA MET A 11 1.25 -12.84 7.32
C MET A 11 2.07 -13.96 7.99
N GLU A 12 3.04 -14.55 7.28
CA GLU A 12 4.00 -15.51 7.86
C GLU A 12 4.93 -14.87 8.90
N GLU A 13 5.39 -13.63 8.67
CA GLU A 13 6.22 -12.92 9.65
C GLU A 13 5.40 -12.54 10.90
N ILE A 14 4.16 -12.09 10.70
CA ILE A 14 3.26 -11.76 11.81
C ILE A 14 2.94 -12.99 12.66
N SER A 15 2.73 -14.16 12.04
CA SER A 15 2.45 -15.39 12.77
C SER A 15 3.61 -15.83 13.66
N LYS A 16 4.86 -15.67 13.21
CA LYS A 16 6.06 -15.96 14.00
C LYS A 16 6.12 -15.08 15.25
N THR A 17 5.91 -13.78 15.11
CA THR A 17 6.02 -12.82 16.22
C THR A 17 4.88 -12.97 17.24
N HIS A 18 3.70 -13.45 16.83
CA HIS A 18 2.50 -13.49 17.68
C HIS A 18 2.04 -14.90 18.07
N SER A 19 2.88 -15.92 17.85
CA SER A 19 2.61 -17.34 18.13
C SER A 19 2.35 -17.71 19.60
N GLY A 20 2.24 -16.73 20.52
CA GLY A 20 1.88 -16.92 21.93
C GLY A 20 0.64 -16.15 22.42
N MET A 21 -0.03 -15.36 21.58
CA MET A 21 -1.22 -14.58 21.96
C MET A 21 -2.51 -15.17 21.38
N THR A 22 -3.46 -15.44 22.27
CA THR A 22 -4.77 -16.08 22.08
C THR A 22 -5.81 -15.29 21.25
N ASN A 23 -5.40 -14.34 20.42
CA ASN A 23 -6.31 -13.62 19.53
C ASN A 23 -6.04 -14.06 18.08
N ALA A 24 -6.90 -14.93 17.56
CA ALA A 24 -6.78 -15.56 16.25
C ALA A 24 -7.00 -14.59 15.06
N ASN A 25 -7.34 -13.32 15.30
CA ASN A 25 -7.75 -12.40 14.25
C ASN A 25 -6.83 -11.17 14.15
N HIS A 26 -6.18 -11.01 13.00
CA HIS A 26 -5.28 -9.90 12.67
C HIS A 26 -5.85 -9.12 11.47
N VAL A 27 -5.77 -7.80 11.54
CA VAL A 27 -6.17 -6.89 10.45
C VAL A 27 -5.04 -5.90 10.21
N LEU A 28 -4.46 -5.95 9.02
CA LEU A 28 -3.41 -5.04 8.58
C LEU A 28 -4.01 -4.06 7.59
N ILE A 29 -3.65 -2.79 7.75
CA ILE A 29 -4.18 -1.71 6.94
C ILE A 29 -3.01 -0.94 6.35
N ILE A 30 -2.97 -0.91 5.02
CA ILE A 30 -1.92 -0.26 4.25
C ILE A 30 -2.59 0.77 3.34
N PRO A 31 -2.58 2.06 3.70
CA PRO A 31 -3.16 3.12 2.89
C PRO A 31 -2.25 3.54 1.73
N ALA A 32 -2.86 3.94 0.62
CA ALA A 32 -2.18 4.58 -0.50
C ALA A 32 -1.87 6.06 -0.21
N SER A 33 -1.08 6.66 -1.09
CA SER A 33 -0.84 8.10 -1.14
C SER A 33 -2.09 8.86 -1.64
N LYS A 34 -2.27 10.08 -1.16
CA LYS A 34 -3.16 11.09 -1.75
C LYS A 34 -2.46 11.89 -2.84
N VAL A 35 -3.24 12.57 -3.68
CA VAL A 35 -2.72 13.57 -4.61
C VAL A 35 -2.18 14.77 -3.83
N GLN A 36 -0.97 15.22 -4.16
CA GLN A 36 -0.34 16.39 -3.56
C GLN A 36 -0.41 17.58 -4.52
N TYR A 37 -0.73 18.75 -3.97
CA TYR A 37 -0.92 19.99 -4.71
C TYR A 37 0.25 20.95 -4.49
N MET A 38 0.78 21.49 -5.58
CA MET A 38 1.78 22.56 -5.58
C MET A 38 1.11 23.92 -5.35
N SER A 39 -0.04 24.12 -5.99
CA SER A 39 -0.96 25.25 -5.83
C SER A 39 -2.38 24.76 -6.04
N GLN A 40 -3.40 25.62 -5.85
CA GLN A 40 -4.82 25.24 -5.80
C GLN A 40 -5.25 24.22 -6.87
N ASP A 41 -4.90 24.43 -8.14
CA ASP A 41 -5.31 23.57 -9.26
C ASP A 41 -4.15 22.81 -9.92
N ILE A 42 -2.94 22.89 -9.36
CA ILE A 42 -1.74 22.26 -9.94
C ILE A 42 -1.25 21.18 -9.01
N PHE A 43 -1.41 19.93 -9.43
CA PHE A 43 -0.92 18.77 -8.71
C PHE A 43 0.52 18.42 -9.10
N TYR A 44 1.28 17.92 -8.13
CA TYR A 44 2.55 17.26 -8.40
C TYR A 44 2.32 15.93 -9.11
N ARG A 45 3.34 15.44 -9.81
CA ARG A 45 3.31 14.07 -10.32
C ARG A 45 3.07 13.10 -9.16
N PHE A 46 2.05 12.28 -9.28
CA PHE A 46 1.68 11.31 -8.25
C PHE A 46 2.85 10.37 -7.93
N HIS A 47 3.10 10.19 -6.63
CA HIS A 47 4.05 9.22 -6.12
C HIS A 47 3.38 8.39 -5.03
N GLN A 48 3.33 7.08 -5.27
CA GLN A 48 2.65 6.14 -4.40
C GLN A 48 3.46 5.90 -3.12
N ASN A 49 2.76 5.53 -2.04
CA ASN A 49 3.38 5.03 -0.84
C ASN A 49 4.13 3.74 -1.19
N ASN A 50 5.44 3.71 -0.89
CA ASN A 50 6.30 2.60 -1.33
C ASN A 50 5.88 1.24 -0.75
N ASP A 51 5.33 1.24 0.46
CA ASP A 51 4.85 0.03 1.10
C ASP A 51 3.55 -0.46 0.47
N PHE A 52 2.58 0.44 0.27
CA PHE A 52 1.37 0.12 -0.48
C PHE A 52 1.72 -0.44 -1.87
N LEU A 53 2.57 0.26 -2.62
CA LEU A 53 3.03 -0.14 -3.94
C LEU A 53 3.73 -1.50 -3.91
N TYR A 54 4.49 -1.80 -2.86
CA TYR A 54 5.19 -3.08 -2.71
C TYR A 54 4.22 -4.26 -2.56
N PHE A 55 3.05 -4.07 -1.94
CA PHE A 55 2.07 -5.14 -1.70
C PHE A 55 0.95 -5.22 -2.75
N THR A 56 0.69 -4.15 -3.50
CA THR A 56 -0.39 -4.11 -4.49
C THR A 56 0.09 -3.97 -5.93
N GLY A 57 1.19 -3.25 -6.17
CA GLY A 57 1.56 -2.78 -7.50
C GLY A 57 0.64 -1.67 -8.04
N PHE A 58 -0.31 -1.19 -7.23
CA PHE A 58 -1.35 -0.24 -7.63
C PHE A 58 -0.86 1.21 -7.52
N GLN A 59 -1.06 1.99 -8.59
CA GLN A 59 -0.48 3.33 -8.76
C GLN A 59 -1.51 4.46 -8.81
N GLU A 60 -2.70 4.24 -8.26
CA GLU A 60 -3.73 5.27 -8.14
C GLU A 60 -3.84 5.77 -6.68
N PRO A 61 -4.27 7.03 -6.48
CA PRO A 61 -4.40 7.62 -5.15
C PRO A 61 -5.60 7.09 -4.37
N ASP A 62 -5.67 7.46 -3.09
CA ASP A 62 -6.87 7.35 -2.24
C ASP A 62 -7.48 5.94 -2.15
N ALA A 63 -6.59 4.95 -2.08
CA ALA A 63 -6.92 3.53 -1.94
C ALA A 63 -6.46 2.95 -0.60
N VAL A 64 -7.05 1.82 -0.20
CA VAL A 64 -6.69 1.11 1.04
C VAL A 64 -6.60 -0.39 0.78
N LEU A 65 -5.48 -1.00 1.12
CA LEU A 65 -5.33 -2.45 1.16
C LEU A 65 -5.58 -2.92 2.59
N ILE A 66 -6.53 -3.82 2.76
CA ILE A 66 -6.78 -4.56 4.00
C ILE A 66 -6.32 -6.00 3.81
N ILE A 67 -5.51 -6.50 4.74
CA ILE A 67 -5.15 -7.92 4.82
C ILE A 67 -5.68 -8.45 6.15
N GLU A 68 -6.55 -9.46 6.10
CA GLU A 68 -7.22 -10.00 7.26
C GLU A 68 -6.97 -11.50 7.38
N SER A 69 -6.60 -11.96 8.58
CA SER A 69 -6.50 -13.39 8.86
C SER A 69 -7.86 -14.07 8.74
N ASN A 70 -7.87 -15.29 8.20
CA ASN A 70 -9.10 -16.07 8.12
C ASN A 70 -9.50 -16.59 9.52
N SER A 71 -10.73 -16.35 9.96
CA SER A 71 -11.23 -16.88 11.24
C SER A 71 -11.36 -18.41 11.25
N SER A 72 -11.48 -19.02 10.06
CA SER A 72 -11.69 -20.46 9.89
C SER A 72 -10.40 -21.23 9.57
N SER A 73 -9.27 -20.55 9.42
CA SER A 73 -8.01 -21.15 8.98
C SER A 73 -6.80 -20.43 9.61
N PRO A 74 -5.80 -21.15 10.13
CA PRO A 74 -4.67 -20.52 10.78
C PRO A 74 -3.84 -19.69 9.81
N LEU A 75 -3.10 -18.72 10.35
CA LEU A 75 -2.06 -18.02 9.61
C LEU A 75 -1.10 -19.04 8.94
N PRO A 76 -0.60 -18.75 7.73
CA PRO A 76 -0.67 -17.47 7.01
C PRO A 76 -1.88 -17.34 6.08
N ASP A 77 -2.93 -18.15 6.25
CA ASP A 77 -4.15 -18.00 5.46
C ASP A 77 -4.84 -16.66 5.78
N HIS A 78 -5.24 -15.95 4.73
CA HIS A 78 -5.74 -14.58 4.84
C HIS A 78 -6.57 -14.20 3.61
N ASN A 79 -7.42 -13.21 3.78
CA ASN A 79 -8.14 -12.54 2.71
C ASN A 79 -7.60 -11.13 2.51
N THR A 80 -7.62 -10.67 1.27
CA THR A 80 -7.17 -9.34 0.88
C THR A 80 -8.29 -8.57 0.20
N VAL A 81 -8.59 -7.40 0.75
CA VAL A 81 -9.63 -6.51 0.25
C VAL A 81 -8.99 -5.19 -0.15
N LEU A 82 -9.22 -4.76 -1.39
CA LEU A 82 -8.73 -3.48 -1.87
C LEU A 82 -9.87 -2.50 -2.07
N TYR A 83 -9.78 -1.33 -1.44
CA TYR A 83 -10.69 -0.22 -1.67
C TYR A 83 -10.05 0.75 -2.62
N VAL A 84 -10.74 1.08 -3.71
CA VAL A 84 -10.25 1.95 -4.78
C VAL A 84 -11.32 2.95 -5.19
N THR A 85 -10.92 4.02 -5.86
CA THR A 85 -11.84 5.01 -6.41
C THR A 85 -12.74 4.38 -7.48
N ASP A 86 -14.03 4.75 -7.48
CA ASP A 86 -14.96 4.32 -8.52
C ASP A 86 -14.63 4.96 -9.86
N ARG A 87 -14.99 4.24 -10.92
CA ARG A 87 -14.92 4.77 -12.28
C ARG A 87 -15.96 5.86 -12.46
N ASP A 88 -15.51 7.00 -12.97
CA ASP A 88 -16.37 8.11 -13.36
C ASP A 88 -16.10 8.44 -14.84
N PRO A 89 -16.97 7.99 -15.77
CA PRO A 89 -16.78 8.23 -17.20
C PRO A 89 -16.70 9.70 -17.59
N PHE A 90 -17.20 10.61 -16.76
CA PHE A 90 -17.07 12.04 -17.00
C PHE A 90 -15.67 12.54 -16.62
N LYS A 91 -15.13 12.13 -15.47
CA LYS A 91 -13.77 12.48 -15.05
C LYS A 91 -12.69 11.79 -15.89
N GLU A 92 -12.90 10.53 -16.26
CA GLU A 92 -11.92 9.76 -17.04
C GLU A 92 -11.59 10.41 -18.41
N LYS A 93 -12.50 11.23 -18.95
CA LYS A 93 -12.25 12.01 -20.19
C LYS A 93 -11.11 13.02 -20.03
N TRP A 94 -10.88 13.49 -18.82
CA TRP A 94 -9.93 14.55 -18.50
C TRP A 94 -8.72 14.03 -17.72
N GLU A 95 -8.97 13.16 -16.75
CA GLU A 95 -7.96 12.65 -15.83
C GLU A 95 -7.32 11.33 -16.31
N GLY A 96 -7.93 10.68 -17.31
CA GLY A 96 -7.52 9.39 -17.82
C GLY A 96 -8.27 8.23 -17.15
N PRO A 97 -8.06 6.99 -17.63
CA PRO A 97 -8.75 5.82 -17.13
C PRO A 97 -8.35 5.48 -15.70
N VAL A 98 -9.33 5.06 -14.90
CA VAL A 98 -9.19 4.55 -13.52
C VAL A 98 -9.51 3.06 -13.55
N LEU A 99 -8.79 2.24 -12.77
CA LEU A 99 -9.01 0.79 -12.76
C LEU A 99 -10.41 0.44 -12.23
N GLY A 100 -10.82 1.04 -11.12
CA GLY A 100 -12.08 0.73 -10.45
C GLY A 100 -12.10 -0.65 -9.77
N PRO A 101 -13.13 -0.92 -8.96
CA PRO A 101 -13.22 -2.15 -8.16
C PRO A 101 -13.42 -3.41 -9.02
N ASP A 102 -14.20 -3.32 -10.10
CA ASP A 102 -14.56 -4.46 -10.95
C ASP A 102 -13.32 -5.11 -11.59
N ASP A 103 -12.36 -4.30 -12.02
CA ASP A 103 -11.13 -4.77 -12.67
C ASP A 103 -10.00 -5.06 -11.65
N ALA A 104 -10.04 -4.44 -10.46
CA ALA A 104 -8.96 -4.53 -9.47
C ALA A 104 -8.61 -5.97 -9.06
N VAL A 105 -9.61 -6.84 -8.90
CA VAL A 105 -9.42 -8.26 -8.55
C VAL A 105 -8.55 -8.97 -9.58
N GLY A 106 -8.88 -8.82 -10.87
CA GLY A 106 -8.18 -9.50 -11.96
C GLY A 106 -6.75 -8.99 -12.17
N TYR A 107 -6.54 -7.68 -12.09
CA TYR A 107 -5.23 -7.06 -12.36
C TYR A 107 -4.27 -7.12 -11.17
N LEU A 108 -4.76 -6.96 -9.95
CA LEU A 108 -3.92 -6.85 -8.74
C LEU A 108 -3.86 -8.17 -7.95
N GLY A 109 -4.71 -9.13 -8.30
CA GLY A 109 -4.78 -10.44 -7.69
C GLY A 109 -5.11 -10.37 -6.21
N VAL A 110 -5.97 -9.43 -5.81
CA VAL A 110 -6.61 -9.38 -4.49
C VAL A 110 -7.84 -10.27 -4.47
N ASP A 111 -8.35 -10.63 -3.30
CA ASP A 111 -9.51 -11.54 -3.20
C ASP A 111 -10.82 -10.80 -3.45
N GLU A 112 -10.91 -9.57 -2.94
CA GLU A 112 -12.07 -8.69 -3.11
C GLU A 112 -11.64 -7.25 -3.40
N ALA A 113 -12.46 -6.50 -4.11
CA ALA A 113 -12.27 -5.07 -4.30
C ALA A 113 -13.60 -4.32 -4.27
N TYR A 114 -13.58 -3.13 -3.67
CA TYR A 114 -14.78 -2.31 -3.46
C TYR A 114 -14.47 -0.83 -3.68
N SER A 115 -15.53 -0.04 -3.85
CA SER A 115 -15.45 1.42 -3.82
C SER A 115 -14.88 1.89 -2.48
N ILE A 116 -13.98 2.87 -2.54
CA ILE A 116 -13.47 3.58 -1.34
C ILE A 116 -14.60 4.23 -0.53
N THR A 117 -15.72 4.57 -1.17
CA THR A 117 -16.90 5.12 -0.48
C THR A 117 -17.55 4.14 0.50
N LEU A 118 -17.37 2.83 0.27
CA LEU A 118 -17.90 1.76 1.11
C LEU A 118 -16.98 1.40 2.29
N LEU A 119 -15.78 2.01 2.36
CA LEU A 119 -14.79 1.70 3.39
C LEU A 119 -15.40 1.88 4.79
N SER A 120 -15.99 3.04 5.07
CA SER A 120 -16.53 3.37 6.40
C SER A 120 -17.60 2.36 6.86
N GLU A 121 -18.60 2.11 6.01
CA GLU A 121 -19.69 1.17 6.28
C GLU A 121 -19.17 -0.24 6.54
N HIS A 122 -18.21 -0.70 5.72
CA HIS A 122 -17.69 -2.06 5.87
C HIS A 122 -16.85 -2.20 7.15
N LEU A 123 -16.01 -1.21 7.47
CA LEU A 123 -15.22 -1.23 8.70
C LEU A 123 -16.12 -1.27 9.93
N GLU A 124 -17.16 -0.43 9.97
CA GLU A 124 -18.14 -0.42 11.07
C GLU A 124 -18.85 -1.76 11.21
N ARG A 125 -19.40 -2.28 10.10
CA ARG A 125 -20.15 -3.53 10.10
C ARG A 125 -19.31 -4.72 10.57
N LYS A 126 -18.03 -4.77 10.17
CA LYS A 126 -17.17 -5.93 10.40
C LYS A 126 -16.42 -5.88 11.75
N TYR A 127 -15.94 -4.71 12.15
CA TYR A 127 -15.02 -4.58 13.28
C TYR A 127 -15.64 -3.96 14.54
N SER A 128 -16.89 -3.48 14.50
CA SER A 128 -17.58 -2.84 15.65
C SER A 128 -17.61 -3.65 16.95
N LYS A 129 -17.52 -4.99 16.88
CA LYS A 129 -17.50 -5.87 18.06
C LYS A 129 -16.11 -6.03 18.70
N GLY A 130 -15.05 -5.47 18.09
CA GLY A 130 -13.67 -5.65 18.52
C GLY A 130 -13.17 -7.09 18.33
N GLY A 131 -12.11 -7.47 19.06
CA GLY A 131 -11.54 -8.82 19.00
C GLY A 131 -10.49 -9.03 17.91
N TYR A 132 -10.02 -7.95 17.29
CA TYR A 132 -8.96 -7.96 16.28
C TYR A 132 -7.70 -7.31 16.83
N SER A 133 -6.56 -7.87 16.46
CA SER A 133 -5.25 -7.20 16.56
C SER A 133 -5.08 -6.33 15.32
N VAL A 134 -5.16 -5.02 15.47
CA VAL A 134 -5.11 -4.06 14.36
C VAL A 134 -3.69 -3.55 14.18
N TRP A 135 -3.23 -3.55 12.94
CA TRP A 135 -1.90 -3.14 12.52
C TRP A 135 -2.02 -1.98 11.53
N TYR A 136 -1.59 -0.80 11.97
CA TYR A 136 -1.70 0.43 11.20
C TYR A 136 -0.60 1.40 11.62
N TYR A 137 0.13 1.99 10.66
CA TYR A 137 1.19 2.96 10.95
C TYR A 137 0.70 4.42 10.94
N GLY A 138 -0.42 4.69 10.26
CA GLY A 138 -1.13 5.99 10.28
C GLY A 138 -0.32 7.22 9.88
N GLU A 139 -0.99 8.38 9.93
CA GLU A 139 -0.38 9.64 9.50
C GLU A 139 0.79 10.09 10.40
N ARG A 140 0.84 9.67 11.67
CA ARG A 140 1.92 10.05 12.61
C ARG A 140 3.31 9.58 12.17
N GLU A 141 3.40 8.52 11.36
CA GLU A 141 4.68 7.98 10.86
C GLU A 141 4.95 8.38 9.40
N THR A 142 3.93 8.75 8.62
CA THR A 142 4.06 9.28 7.25
C THR A 142 3.17 10.51 7.02
N PRO A 143 3.52 11.68 7.60
CA PRO A 143 2.68 12.88 7.50
C PRO A 143 2.44 13.27 6.04
N ALA A 144 1.22 13.74 5.73
CA ALA A 144 0.83 14.27 4.42
C ALA A 144 0.84 13.28 3.23
N THR A 145 1.01 11.99 3.47
CA THR A 145 0.91 10.97 2.41
C THR A 145 -0.49 10.37 2.35
N ILE A 146 -1.17 10.19 3.49
CA ILE A 146 -2.48 9.54 3.56
C ILE A 146 -3.59 10.60 3.46
N SER A 147 -4.74 10.22 2.88
CA SER A 147 -5.95 11.06 2.89
C SER A 147 -6.54 11.16 4.30
N ASP A 148 -6.80 12.39 4.75
CA ASP A 148 -7.30 12.67 6.10
C ASP A 148 -8.63 11.96 6.35
N SER A 149 -9.50 11.84 5.33
CA SER A 149 -10.77 11.13 5.43
C SER A 149 -10.57 9.63 5.65
N ILE A 150 -9.59 9.02 4.99
CA ILE A 150 -9.24 7.61 5.16
C ILE A 150 -8.68 7.39 6.57
N ASP A 151 -7.73 8.24 7.00
CA ASP A 151 -7.12 8.12 8.33
C ASP A 151 -8.17 8.27 9.45
N VAL A 152 -9.05 9.28 9.36
CA VAL A 152 -10.16 9.46 10.31
C VAL A 152 -11.10 8.25 10.30
N THR A 153 -11.44 7.71 9.13
CA THR A 153 -12.32 6.53 9.03
C THR A 153 -11.72 5.31 9.73
N ILE A 154 -10.42 5.06 9.51
CA ILE A 154 -9.70 3.95 10.17
C ILE A 154 -9.64 4.18 11.69
N HIS A 155 -9.35 5.40 12.13
CA HIS A 155 -9.32 5.73 13.54
C HIS A 155 -10.69 5.50 14.20
N GLN A 156 -11.76 5.97 13.58
CA GLN A 156 -13.12 5.89 14.11
C GLN A 156 -13.64 4.44 14.19
N HIS A 157 -13.47 3.65 13.12
CA HIS A 157 -14.16 2.36 12.98
C HIS A 157 -13.29 1.13 13.26
N LEU A 158 -12.00 1.32 13.58
CA LEU A 158 -11.08 0.22 13.89
C LEU A 158 -10.23 0.46 15.13
N LEU A 159 -9.59 1.62 15.24
CA LEU A 159 -8.66 1.88 16.35
C LEU A 159 -9.36 2.29 17.64
N ASN A 160 -10.42 3.08 17.53
CA ASN A 160 -11.19 3.57 18.68
C ASN A 160 -12.32 2.62 19.10
N VAL A 161 -12.41 1.42 18.48
CA VAL A 161 -13.44 0.43 18.81
C VAL A 161 -13.08 -0.30 20.11
N PRO A 162 -14.00 -0.41 21.08
CA PRO A 162 -13.78 -1.19 22.30
C PRO A 162 -13.38 -2.64 22.00
N GLY A 163 -12.28 -3.10 22.61
CA GLY A 163 -11.78 -4.47 22.40
C GLY A 163 -10.88 -4.64 21.17
N SER A 164 -10.63 -3.58 20.39
CA SER A 164 -9.53 -3.54 19.43
C SER A 164 -8.19 -3.50 20.16
N ARG A 165 -7.26 -4.39 19.79
CA ARG A 165 -5.89 -4.37 20.32
C ARG A 165 -4.99 -3.76 19.28
N ILE A 166 -4.61 -2.51 19.49
CA ILE A 166 -3.66 -1.83 18.63
C ILE A 166 -2.29 -2.46 18.85
N THR A 167 -1.77 -3.12 17.83
CA THR A 167 -0.37 -3.57 17.85
C THR A 167 0.48 -2.35 17.55
N SER A 168 1.54 -2.12 18.34
CA SER A 168 2.34 -0.89 18.23
C SER A 168 2.72 -0.58 16.78
N ASN A 169 2.52 0.66 16.34
CA ASN A 169 2.70 1.09 14.94
C ASN A 169 4.09 0.71 14.37
N HIS A 170 5.14 0.81 15.19
CA HIS A 170 6.50 0.39 14.85
C HIS A 170 6.63 -1.10 14.50
N SER A 171 5.69 -1.95 14.92
CA SER A 171 5.72 -3.38 14.60
C SER A 171 5.39 -3.64 13.14
N LEU A 172 4.42 -2.94 12.54
CA LEU A 172 4.00 -3.21 11.15
C LEU A 172 5.08 -2.77 10.13
N LEU A 173 5.57 -1.53 10.25
CA LEU A 173 6.65 -1.04 9.39
C LEU A 173 7.90 -1.90 9.50
N TYR A 174 8.24 -2.38 10.71
CA TYR A 174 9.36 -3.27 10.91
C TYR A 174 9.25 -4.55 10.06
N HIS A 175 8.10 -5.24 10.10
CA HIS A 175 7.90 -6.46 9.32
C HIS A 175 7.94 -6.17 7.81
N MET A 176 7.28 -5.09 7.36
CA MET A 176 7.23 -4.71 5.95
C MET A 176 8.61 -4.33 5.40
N HIS A 177 9.38 -3.54 6.15
CA HIS A 177 10.73 -3.14 5.78
C HIS A 177 11.72 -4.32 5.80
N THR A 178 11.55 -5.28 6.72
CA THR A 178 12.35 -6.51 6.75
C THR A 178 12.15 -7.33 5.47
N LEU A 179 10.91 -7.48 5.02
CA LEU A 179 10.62 -8.14 3.74
C LEU A 179 11.21 -7.39 2.56
N ARG A 180 11.11 -6.06 2.57
CA ARG A 180 11.68 -5.21 1.53
C ARG A 180 13.20 -5.24 1.52
N ALA A 181 13.88 -5.55 2.62
CA ALA A 181 15.34 -5.62 2.62
C ALA A 181 15.87 -6.73 1.70
N ILE A 182 15.16 -7.86 1.61
CA ILE A 182 15.53 -9.01 0.80
C ILE A 182 14.81 -8.94 -0.56
N LYS A 183 15.56 -8.72 -1.63
CA LYS A 183 15.01 -8.51 -2.98
C LYS A 183 14.66 -9.82 -3.68
N SER A 184 13.54 -9.83 -4.39
CA SER A 184 13.22 -10.90 -5.33
C SER A 184 14.07 -10.81 -6.61
N GLU A 185 14.12 -11.87 -7.40
CA GLU A 185 14.74 -11.84 -8.74
C GLU A 185 14.11 -10.79 -9.66
N GLY A 186 12.79 -10.57 -9.54
CA GLY A 186 12.09 -9.53 -10.29
C GLY A 186 12.55 -8.12 -9.89
N GLU A 187 12.70 -7.88 -8.58
CA GLU A 187 13.23 -6.61 -8.06
C GLU A 187 14.70 -6.41 -8.45
N ILE A 188 15.54 -7.44 -8.35
CA ILE A 188 16.95 -7.40 -8.75
C ILE A 188 17.08 -7.05 -10.24
N SER A 189 16.24 -7.65 -11.08
CA SER A 189 16.18 -7.35 -12.52
C SER A 189 15.83 -5.88 -12.78
N LEU A 190 14.81 -5.35 -12.10
CA LEU A 190 14.43 -3.93 -12.18
C LEU A 190 15.54 -2.99 -11.69
N MET A 191 16.18 -3.31 -10.56
CA MET A 191 17.29 -2.54 -9.99
C MET A 191 18.49 -2.51 -10.95
N ARG A 192 18.84 -3.64 -11.56
CA ARG A 192 19.92 -3.73 -12.56
C ARG A 192 19.64 -2.83 -13.75
N ARG A 193 18.42 -2.91 -14.30
CA ARG A 193 17.99 -2.04 -15.41
C ARG A 193 18.04 -0.56 -15.05
N ALA A 194 17.60 -0.19 -13.85
CA ALA A 194 17.70 1.19 -13.38
C ALA A 194 19.16 1.66 -13.28
N GLY A 195 20.05 0.81 -12.78
CA GLY A 195 21.49 1.07 -12.72
C GLY A 195 22.12 1.27 -14.11
N GLU A 196 21.73 0.45 -15.09
CA GLU A 196 22.18 0.58 -16.48
C GLU A 196 21.75 1.92 -17.11
N ILE A 197 20.50 2.31 -16.91
CA ILE A 197 19.96 3.60 -17.39
C ILE A 197 20.74 4.76 -16.76
N ALA A 198 20.92 4.73 -15.44
CA ALA A 198 21.65 5.77 -14.71
C ALA A 198 23.11 5.87 -15.20
N ALA A 199 23.82 4.74 -15.30
CA ALA A 199 25.18 4.69 -15.82
C ALA A 199 25.27 5.22 -17.25
N GLY A 200 24.30 4.89 -18.11
CA GLY A 200 24.18 5.43 -19.46
C GLY A 200 24.01 6.95 -19.49
N ALA A 201 23.19 7.50 -18.60
CA ALA A 201 23.01 8.94 -18.45
C ALA A 201 24.31 9.64 -17.99
N PHE A 202 24.99 9.10 -16.96
CA PHE A 202 26.27 9.63 -16.49
C PHE A 202 27.34 9.64 -17.59
N LYS A 203 27.46 8.54 -18.37
CA LYS A 203 28.38 8.47 -19.52
C LYS A 203 28.10 9.57 -20.55
N LYS A 204 26.82 9.81 -20.87
CA LYS A 204 26.43 10.88 -21.80
C LYS A 204 26.89 12.24 -21.28
N VAL A 205 26.56 12.60 -20.04
CA VAL A 205 26.92 13.89 -19.43
C VAL A 205 28.44 14.11 -19.43
N ASN A 206 29.21 13.09 -19.08
CA ASN A 206 30.68 13.18 -19.08
C ASN A 206 31.25 13.41 -20.48
N ASN A 207 30.72 12.72 -21.49
CA ASN A 207 31.15 12.92 -22.88
C ASN A 207 30.82 14.32 -23.42
N TYR A 208 29.70 14.91 -23.00
CA TYR A 208 29.41 16.31 -23.32
C TYR A 208 30.44 17.26 -22.69
N LYS A 209 30.78 17.10 -21.40
CA LYS A 209 31.80 17.94 -20.73
C LYS A 209 33.16 17.88 -21.42
N ILE A 210 33.58 16.70 -21.88
CA ILE A 210 34.86 16.53 -22.60
C ILE A 210 34.84 17.25 -23.94
N LYS A 211 33.72 17.22 -24.68
CA LYS A 211 33.60 17.98 -25.93
C LYS A 211 33.72 19.49 -25.71
N TYR A 212 33.08 20.06 -24.68
CA TYR A 212 33.17 21.50 -24.43
C TYR A 212 34.57 21.97 -24.00
N LEU A 213 35.37 21.12 -23.33
CA LEU A 213 36.77 21.42 -22.97
C LEU A 213 37.75 21.37 -24.15
N ILE A 214 37.38 20.73 -25.27
CA ILE A 214 38.22 20.63 -26.47
C ILE A 214 37.93 21.80 -27.45
N TYR A 215 36.81 22.50 -27.28
CA TYR A 215 36.39 23.65 -28.11
C TYR A 215 36.46 25.01 -27.37
N SER A 216 37.14 25.07 -26.22
CA SER A 216 37.42 26.29 -25.44
C SER A 216 38.92 26.44 -25.25
#